data_AF-A0A976QVL6-F1
#
_entry.id   AF-A0A976QVL6-F1
#
_cell.length_a   1.000
_cell.length_b   1.000
_cell.length_c   1.000
_cell.angle_alpha   90.00
_cell.angle_beta   90.00
_cell.angle_gamma   90.00
#
_symmetry.space_group_name_H-M   'P 1'
#
loop_
_entity.id
_entity.type
_entity.pdbx_description
1 polymer ?
#
loop_
_entity_poly.entity_id
_entity_poly.type
_entity_poly.pdbx_seq_one_letter_code
_entity_poly.pdbx_strand_id
1 'polypeptide(L)'
;MEPVVREVSKETGLHIELFNVNNKKGSKMYGKISLLCNTNSVPLYYNLKSGYSIVGVTTHENLRNWALGQNPSKMANVRMEELEEAAYRVTGYWGRIQRIIRQIRLKGEEKMIKRYGISDQQ
;
A
#
# COMPACT_ATOMS: atom_id res chain seq x y z
N MET A 1 4.83 -5.02 3.57
CA MET A 1 4.81 -5.53 2.17
C MET A 1 5.66 -6.76 1.96
N GLU A 2 6.89 -6.81 2.49
CA GLU A 2 7.74 -8.03 2.44
C GLU A 2 7.05 -9.34 2.86
N PRO A 3 6.24 -9.40 3.94
CA PRO A 3 5.56 -10.64 4.32
C PRO A 3 4.59 -11.15 3.25
N VAL A 4 3.80 -10.24 2.67
CA VAL A 4 2.79 -10.54 1.64
C VAL A 4 3.46 -11.03 0.35
N VAL A 5 4.58 -10.44 -0.05
CA VAL A 5 5.34 -10.89 -1.23
C VAL A 5 5.92 -12.29 -1.01
N ARG A 6 6.43 -12.58 0.19
CA ARG A 6 6.95 -13.92 0.53
C ARG A 6 5.85 -14.97 0.54
N GLU A 7 4.66 -14.63 1.02
CA GLU A 7 3.49 -15.51 1.01
C GLU A 7 3.09 -15.86 -0.42
N VAL A 8 2.87 -14.85 -1.28
CA VAL A 8 2.57 -15.06 -2.70
C VAL A 8 3.66 -15.88 -3.41
N SER A 9 4.94 -15.63 -3.11
CA SER A 9 6.06 -16.40 -3.66
C SER A 9 5.98 -17.88 -3.28
N LYS A 10 5.61 -18.20 -2.03
CA LYS A 10 5.42 -19.59 -1.57
C LYS A 10 4.20 -20.24 -2.25
N GLU A 11 3.07 -19.54 -2.28
CA GLU A 11 1.82 -20.08 -2.85
C GLU A 11 1.93 -20.38 -4.35
N THR A 12 2.58 -19.49 -5.08
CA THR A 12 2.72 -19.61 -6.55
C THR A 12 3.93 -20.44 -6.96
N GLY A 13 4.87 -20.69 -6.04
CA GLY A 13 6.17 -21.29 -6.34
C GLY A 13 7.08 -20.39 -7.19
N LEU A 14 6.70 -19.12 -7.39
CA LEU A 14 7.44 -18.18 -8.21
C LEU A 14 8.44 -17.39 -7.38
N HIS A 15 9.63 -17.17 -7.93
CA HIS A 15 10.60 -16.26 -7.34
C HIS A 15 10.18 -14.81 -7.60
N ILE A 16 10.06 -14.01 -6.53
CA ILE A 16 9.80 -12.58 -6.61
C ILE A 16 10.99 -11.84 -6.01
N GLU A 17 11.71 -11.07 -6.84
CA GLU A 17 12.85 -10.28 -6.40
C GLU A 17 12.37 -8.91 -5.87
N LEU A 18 12.82 -8.54 -4.67
CA LEU A 18 12.52 -7.23 -4.07
C LEU A 18 13.73 -6.32 -4.17
N PHE A 19 13.52 -5.13 -4.74
CA PHE A 19 14.53 -4.08 -4.80
C PHE A 19 14.19 -2.95 -3.85
N ASN A 20 15.11 -2.63 -2.94
CA ASN A 20 15.04 -1.41 -2.15
C ASN A 20 15.54 -0.23 -2.99
N VAL A 21 14.64 0.67 -3.36
CA VAL A 21 14.93 1.84 -4.19
C VAL A 21 15.90 2.84 -3.55
N ASN A 22 16.09 2.79 -2.22
CA ASN A 22 16.99 3.69 -1.49
C ASN A 22 18.48 3.36 -1.69
N ASN A 23 18.82 2.21 -2.31
CA ASN A 23 20.20 1.86 -2.63
C ASN A 23 20.49 1.99 -4.13
N LYS A 24 21.77 2.16 -4.48
CA LYS A 24 22.23 2.40 -5.86
C LYS A 24 21.77 1.33 -6.85
N LYS A 25 21.79 0.05 -6.44
CA LYS A 25 21.37 -1.08 -7.29
C LYS A 25 19.85 -1.01 -7.57
N GLY A 26 19.06 -0.82 -6.52
CA GLY A 26 17.61 -0.74 -6.60
C GLY A 26 17.14 0.48 -7.35
N SER A 27 17.73 1.65 -7.10
CA SER A 27 17.45 2.89 -7.84
C SER A 27 17.71 2.74 -9.35
N LYS A 28 18.83 2.12 -9.74
CA LYS A 28 19.15 1.85 -11.16
C LYS A 28 18.12 0.92 -11.81
N MET A 29 17.68 -0.12 -11.10
CA MET A 29 16.68 -1.06 -11.63
C MET A 29 15.30 -0.39 -11.72
N TYR A 30 14.92 0.33 -10.68
CA TYR A 30 13.68 1.11 -10.63
C TYR A 30 13.60 2.10 -11.79
N GLY A 31 14.66 2.86 -12.07
CA GLY A 31 14.67 3.82 -13.18
C GLY A 31 14.43 3.18 -14.56
N LYS A 32 14.81 1.91 -14.77
CA LYS A 32 14.50 1.19 -16.01
C LYS A 32 13.03 0.77 -16.06
N ILE A 33 12.51 0.22 -14.96
CA ILE A 33 11.14 -0.30 -14.88
C ILE A 33 10.13 0.85 -14.86
N SER A 34 10.41 1.95 -14.17
CA SER A 34 9.57 3.15 -14.07
C SER A 34 9.30 3.76 -15.46
N LEU A 35 10.32 3.78 -16.32
CA LEU A 35 10.19 4.21 -17.72
C LEU A 35 9.31 3.24 -18.54
N LEU A 36 9.51 1.93 -18.36
CA LEU A 36 8.68 0.91 -19.04
C LEU A 36 7.21 1.00 -18.62
N CYS A 37 6.95 1.29 -17.34
CA CYS A 37 5.60 1.38 -16.78
C CYS A 37 5.01 2.79 -16.85
N ASN A 38 5.74 3.77 -17.39
CA ASN A 38 5.35 5.19 -17.43
C ASN A 38 4.84 5.73 -16.07
N THR A 39 5.56 5.44 -14.98
CA THR A 39 5.18 5.82 -13.61
C THR A 39 6.39 6.08 -12.74
N ASN A 40 6.28 7.02 -11.80
CA ASN A 40 7.33 7.36 -10.83
C ASN A 40 6.91 7.05 -9.38
N SER A 41 5.91 6.19 -9.20
CA SER A 41 5.37 5.84 -7.89
C SER A 41 5.91 4.53 -7.35
N VAL A 42 6.04 4.45 -6.03
CA VAL A 42 6.37 3.23 -5.28
C VAL A 42 5.25 2.91 -4.28
N PRO A 43 5.02 1.63 -3.92
CA PRO A 43 5.65 0.43 -4.49
C PRO A 43 5.22 0.18 -5.95
N LEU A 44 6.11 -0.42 -6.73
CA LEU A 44 5.90 -0.79 -8.13
C LEU A 44 6.19 -2.28 -8.30
N TYR A 45 5.24 -3.01 -8.84
CA TYR A 45 5.35 -4.44 -9.14
C TYR A 45 5.34 -4.61 -10.65
N TYR A 46 6.31 -5.36 -11.20
CA TYR A 46 6.42 -5.58 -12.64
C TYR A 46 6.70 -7.06 -12.95
N ASN A 47 5.81 -7.70 -13.72
CA ASN A 47 5.97 -9.08 -14.13
C ASN A 47 6.68 -9.12 -15.49
N LEU A 48 7.92 -9.63 -15.50
CA LEU A 48 8.74 -9.72 -16.71
C LEU A 48 8.14 -10.64 -17.80
N LYS A 49 7.35 -11.64 -17.41
CA LYS A 49 6.77 -12.63 -18.33
C LYS A 49 5.51 -12.08 -19.02
N SER A 50 4.60 -11.47 -18.26
CA SER A 50 3.34 -10.95 -18.81
C SER A 50 3.39 -9.48 -19.22
N GLY A 51 4.38 -8.71 -18.75
CA GLY A 51 4.45 -7.26 -18.93
C GLY A 51 3.49 -6.46 -18.04
N TYR A 52 2.70 -7.12 -17.19
CA TYR A 52 1.76 -6.42 -16.30
C TYR A 52 2.47 -5.72 -15.14
N SER A 53 1.97 -4.54 -14.80
CA SER A 53 2.42 -3.75 -13.66
C SER A 53 1.29 -3.42 -12.71
N ILE A 54 1.62 -3.32 -11.42
CA ILE A 54 0.76 -2.76 -10.38
C ILE A 54 1.51 -1.58 -9.75
N VAL A 55 0.83 -0.45 -9.61
CA VAL A 55 1.36 0.76 -8.99
C VAL A 55 0.63 1.03 -7.68
N GLY A 56 1.37 1.23 -6.60
CA GLY A 56 0.82 1.58 -5.29
C GLY A 56 0.34 0.37 -4.49
N VAL A 57 -0.54 0.65 -3.52
CA VAL A 57 -1.08 -0.38 -2.61
C VAL A 57 -1.99 -1.34 -3.38
N THR A 58 -1.87 -2.63 -3.08
CA THR A 58 -2.64 -3.70 -3.74
C THR A 58 -3.06 -4.77 -2.74
N THR A 59 -4.06 -5.59 -3.09
CA THR A 59 -4.48 -6.75 -2.30
C THR A 59 -3.55 -7.95 -2.52
N HIS A 60 -3.60 -8.92 -1.59
CA HIS A 60 -2.95 -10.22 -1.75
C HIS A 60 -3.41 -10.92 -3.03
N GLU A 61 -4.71 -10.96 -3.29
CA GLU A 61 -5.29 -11.57 -4.50
C GLU A 61 -4.73 -10.94 -5.79
N ASN A 62 -4.67 -9.61 -5.85
CA ASN A 62 -4.12 -8.93 -7.02
C ASN A 62 -2.63 -9.20 -7.20
N LEU A 63 -1.88 -9.25 -6.09
CA LEU A 63 -0.46 -9.61 -6.14
C LEU A 63 -0.27 -11.07 -6.60
N ARG A 64 -1.13 -11.99 -6.17
CA ARG A 64 -1.12 -13.39 -6.62
C ARG A 64 -1.45 -13.52 -8.10
N ASN A 65 -2.50 -12.86 -8.57
CA ASN A 65 -2.91 -12.87 -9.98
C ASN A 65 -1.82 -12.25 -10.85
N TRP A 66 -1.24 -11.12 -10.42
CA TRP A 66 -0.09 -10.51 -11.06
C TRP A 66 1.10 -11.46 -11.17
N ALA A 67 1.44 -12.19 -10.11
CA ALA A 67 2.55 -13.14 -10.13
C ALA A 67 2.31 -14.26 -11.16
N LEU A 68 1.08 -14.76 -11.24
CA LEU A 68 0.66 -15.78 -12.22
C LEU A 68 0.53 -15.25 -13.66
N GLY A 69 0.77 -13.96 -13.89
CA GLY A 69 0.63 -13.32 -15.21
C GLY A 69 -0.83 -13.11 -15.63
N GLN A 70 -1.76 -13.23 -14.69
CA GLN A 70 -3.18 -12.94 -14.88
C GLN A 70 -3.44 -11.45 -14.67
N ASN A 71 -4.52 -10.94 -15.27
CA ASN A 71 -4.89 -9.54 -15.11
C ASN A 71 -5.38 -9.29 -13.68
N PRO A 72 -4.76 -8.40 -12.89
CA PRO A 72 -5.27 -8.04 -11.57
C PRO A 72 -6.68 -7.44 -11.69
N SER A 73 -7.57 -7.78 -10.74
CA SER A 73 -8.94 -7.27 -10.74
C SER A 73 -8.95 -5.76 -10.42
N LYS A 74 -9.91 -5.02 -11.00
CA LYS A 74 -9.99 -3.56 -10.87
C LYS A 74 -10.16 -3.17 -9.40
N MET A 75 -9.12 -2.48 -8.91
CA MET A 75 -8.96 -1.81 -7.61
C MET A 75 -9.11 -2.72 -6.39
N ALA A 76 -8.05 -2.72 -5.58
CA ALA A 76 -8.21 -3.01 -4.17
C ALA A 76 -9.28 -2.06 -3.61
N ASN A 77 -10.42 -2.57 -3.15
CA ASN A 77 -11.28 -1.83 -2.23
C ASN A 77 -10.52 -1.71 -0.91
N VAL A 78 -9.52 -0.83 -0.89
CA VAL A 78 -8.75 -0.62 0.32
C VAL A 78 -9.65 0.14 1.27
N ARG A 79 -10.03 -0.50 2.38
CA ARG A 79 -10.75 0.18 3.45
C ARG A 79 -9.82 1.27 3.97
N MET A 80 -10.25 2.53 3.87
CA MET A 80 -9.44 3.69 4.30
C MET A 80 -8.97 3.56 5.76
N GLU A 81 -9.77 2.92 6.61
CA GLU A 81 -9.43 2.59 8.00
C GLU A 81 -8.15 1.75 8.14
N GLU A 82 -7.96 0.74 7.27
CA GLU A 82 -6.79 -0.13 7.29
C GLU A 82 -5.54 0.58 6.77
N LEU A 83 -5.70 1.50 5.81
CA LEU A 83 -4.62 2.35 5.30
C LEU A 83 -4.13 3.34 6.35
N GLU A 84 -5.06 3.99 7.06
CA GLU A 84 -4.71 4.89 8.15
C GLU A 84 -3.99 4.13 9.26
N GLU A 85 -4.52 2.99 9.69
CA GLU A 85 -3.87 2.18 10.72
C GLU A 85 -2.46 1.73 10.31
N ALA A 86 -2.27 1.33 9.05
CA ALA A 86 -0.96 0.95 8.51
C ALA A 86 0.00 2.15 8.38
N ALA A 87 -0.48 3.32 7.96
CA ALA A 87 0.32 4.55 7.86
C ALA A 87 0.84 5.00 9.24
N TYR A 88 0.08 4.72 10.30
CA TYR A 88 0.46 5.02 11.69
C TYR A 88 1.24 3.90 12.39
N ARG A 89 1.58 2.80 11.71
CA ARG A 89 2.57 1.80 12.18
C ARG A 89 4.02 2.32 12.09
N VAL A 90 4.23 3.61 12.32
CA VAL A 90 5.56 4.15 12.62
C VAL A 90 5.90 3.71 14.03
N THR A 91 6.92 2.85 14.19
CA THR A 91 7.48 2.52 15.51
C THR A 91 8.44 3.63 15.94
N GLY A 92 8.45 3.93 17.24
CA GLY A 92 9.31 4.97 17.82
C GLY A 92 8.60 6.27 18.21
N TYR A 93 9.38 7.30 18.51
CA TYR A 93 8.92 8.57 19.11
C TYR A 93 7.89 9.30 18.23
N TRP A 94 8.14 9.36 16.92
CA TRP A 94 7.24 9.98 15.94
C TRP A 94 5.88 9.30 15.84
N GLY A 95 5.83 7.97 15.94
CA GLY A 95 4.56 7.23 15.95
C GLY A 95 3.72 7.50 17.20
N ARG A 96 4.37 7.72 18.36
CA ARG A 96 3.66 8.12 19.59
C ARG A 96 3.06 9.52 19.45
N ILE A 97 3.81 10.47 18.87
CA ILE A 97 3.31 11.83 18.61
C ILE A 97 2.11 11.81 17.67
N GLN A 98 2.19 11.06 16.58
CA GLN A 98 1.07 10.97 15.63
C GLN A 98 -0.20 10.36 16.26
N ARG A 99 -0.07 9.37 17.16
CA ARG A 99 -1.23 8.84 17.92
C ARG A 99 -1.86 9.88 18.82
N ILE A 100 -1.06 10.71 19.50
CA ILE A 100 -1.56 11.76 20.37
C ILE A 100 -2.34 12.80 19.55
N ILE A 101 -1.78 13.23 18.42
CA ILE A 101 -2.45 14.17 17.51
C ILE A 101 -3.79 13.60 17.02
N ARG A 102 -3.83 12.30 16.67
CA ARG A 102 -5.07 11.61 16.28
C ARG A 102 -6.11 11.62 17.39
N GLN A 103 -5.73 11.29 18.63
CA GLN A 103 -6.67 11.31 19.75
C GLN A 103 -7.25 12.70 20.01
N ILE A 104 -6.46 13.76 19.82
CA ILE A 104 -6.93 15.14 19.94
C ILE A 104 -7.94 15.46 18.84
N ARG A 105 -7.64 15.07 17.58
CA ARG A 105 -8.54 15.27 16.45
C ARG A 105 -9.87 14.52 16.61
N LEU A 106 -9.83 13.23 16.95
CA LEU A 106 -11.03 12.42 17.17
C LEU A 106 -11.89 12.97 18.31
N LYS A 107 -11.28 13.38 19.42
CA LYS A 107 -12.00 14.04 20.52
C LYS A 107 -12.59 15.39 20.09
N GLY A 108 -11.93 16.09 19.17
CA GLY A 108 -12.44 17.30 18.55
C GLY A 108 -13.68 17.02 17.70
N GLU A 109 -13.60 16.03 16.82
CA GLU A 109 -14.72 15.59 15.97
C GLU A 109 -15.90 15.08 16.80
N GLU A 110 -15.69 14.26 17.82
CA GLU A 110 -16.74 13.83 18.77
C GLU A 110 -17.39 15.01 19.50
N LYS A 111 -16.59 16.00 19.94
CA LYS A 111 -17.12 17.21 20.58
C LYS A 111 -17.90 18.07 19.61
N MET A 112 -17.49 18.15 18.35
CA MET A 112 -18.20 18.87 17.30
C MET A 112 -19.51 18.18 16.97
N ILE A 113 -19.53 16.85 16.84
CA ILE A 113 -20.75 16.06 16.64
C ILE A 113 -21.72 16.23 17.81
N LYS A 114 -21.22 16.22 19.06
CA LYS A 114 -22.04 16.49 20.26
C LYS A 114 -22.56 17.93 20.34
N ARG A 115 -21.84 18.91 19.77
CA ARG A 115 -22.23 20.33 19.77
C ARG A 115 -23.19 20.70 18.65
N TYR A 116 -23.05 20.05 17.49
CA TYR A 116 -23.78 20.41 16.29
C TYR A 116 -24.81 19.37 15.85
N GLY A 117 -24.90 18.22 16.53
CA GLY A 117 -25.99 17.24 16.41
C GLY A 117 -26.61 17.20 15.02
N ILE A 118 -25.85 16.75 14.02
CA ILE A 118 -26.43 16.50 12.71
C ILE A 118 -27.35 15.29 12.87
N SER A 119 -28.61 15.63 13.13
CA SER A 119 -29.79 14.87 12.75
C SER A 119 -29.76 14.69 11.24
N ASP A 120 -29.03 13.69 10.75
CA ASP A 120 -29.34 13.12 9.44
C ASP A 120 -30.50 12.15 9.62
N GLN A 121 -31.70 12.71 9.74
CA GLN A 121 -32.89 12.05 9.21
C GLN A 121 -32.95 12.41 7.73
N GLN A 122 -32.57 11.48 6.87
CA GLN A 122 -33.32 11.09 5.66
C GLN A 122 -32.78 9.78 5.09
#